data_AF-A0A7S9LRK8-F1
#
_entry.id   AF-A0A7S9LRK8-F1
#
_cell.length_a   1.000
_cell.length_b   1.000
_cell.length_c   1.000
_cell.angle_alpha   90.00
_cell.angle_beta   90.00
_cell.angle_gamma   90.00
#
_symmetry.space_group_name_H-M   'P 1'
#
loop_
_entity.id
_entity.type
_entity.pdbx_description
1 polymer ?
#
loop_
_entity_poly.entity_id
_entity_poly.type
_entity_poly.pdbx_seq_one_letter_code
_entity_poly.pdbx_strand_id
1 'polypeptide(L)'
;MNDIENGPQDVADLLGGAFVGHTMQRLRTPDGKYRYNYVSAGVKAAFGLDPDVLMQLDSVDHRWVHPDDRAGFIAALEASAASLSRLDKEVRVAHSDGGYRWVRSIGSPRRLGDGSVIWDGVALDVTDRQEARQALERTLEQVRQNETSEGRFSYIAAQDVLDGLSQLRRAIGQLNPDDPACRAVQSVFNDFERTLSAARDLVDVKGEGGAAPAAQPARFDAILTRRQREILAQVSSGSTNREIAADMGISEGTVKLHMSAILKRLGVQNRTEAASRWRASVAG
;
A
#
# COMPACT_ATOMS: atom_id res chain seq x y z
N MET A 1 -50.02 25.16 16.98
CA MET A 1 -50.50 23.82 16.59
C MET A 1 -49.27 23.04 16.18
N ASN A 2 -49.05 21.91 16.84
CA ASN A 2 -47.76 21.23 17.01
C ASN A 2 -47.15 20.66 15.73
N ASP A 3 -45.90 21.02 15.42
CA ASP A 3 -45.07 20.38 14.37
C ASP A 3 -43.67 20.02 14.93
N ILE A 4 -43.61 19.47 16.16
CA ILE A 4 -42.33 19.02 16.78
C ILE A 4 -42.30 17.48 16.99
N GLU A 5 -43.29 16.72 16.55
CA GLU A 5 -43.53 15.40 17.17
C GLU A 5 -43.13 14.14 16.39
N ASN A 6 -42.30 14.21 15.34
CA ASN A 6 -41.73 13.00 14.75
C ASN A 6 -40.23 13.18 14.47
N GLY A 7 -39.40 12.81 15.44
CA GLY A 7 -37.96 12.63 15.21
C GLY A 7 -37.70 11.53 14.16
N PRO A 8 -36.48 11.43 13.61
CA PRO A 8 -36.11 10.45 12.58
C PRO A 8 -35.98 9.03 13.18
N GLN A 9 -37.07 8.52 13.76
CA GLN A 9 -37.11 7.21 14.42
C GLN A 9 -36.99 6.04 13.44
N ASP A 10 -37.23 6.22 12.14
CA ASP A 10 -37.57 5.07 11.28
C ASP A 10 -36.48 4.61 10.29
N VAL A 11 -35.30 5.25 10.18
CA VAL A 11 -34.29 4.80 9.19
C VAL A 11 -33.47 3.61 9.68
N ALA A 12 -33.19 3.53 10.99
CA ALA A 12 -32.49 2.39 11.59
C ALA A 12 -33.38 1.13 11.59
N ASP A 13 -34.68 1.31 11.86
CA ASP A 13 -35.68 0.24 11.84
C ASP A 13 -35.97 -0.24 10.41
N LEU A 14 -35.99 0.65 9.41
CA LEU A 14 -36.10 0.28 7.99
C LEU A 14 -34.91 -0.54 7.46
N LEU A 15 -33.70 -0.34 8.00
CA LEU A 15 -32.48 -1.00 7.52
C LEU A 15 -32.14 -2.30 8.28
N GLY A 16 -32.85 -2.60 9.38
CA GLY A 16 -32.70 -3.82 10.15
C GLY A 16 -31.29 -4.04 10.72
N GLY A 17 -30.95 -5.30 11.04
CA GLY A 17 -29.68 -5.69 11.66
C GLY A 17 -28.40 -5.47 10.82
N ALA A 18 -28.52 -4.95 9.60
CA ALA A 18 -27.39 -4.58 8.74
C ALA A 18 -26.90 -3.14 8.96
N PHE A 19 -27.62 -2.34 9.76
CA PHE A 19 -27.27 -0.96 10.07
C PHE A 19 -26.36 -0.88 11.31
N VAL A 20 -25.05 -0.79 11.09
CA VAL A 20 -24.08 -0.49 12.16
C VAL A 20 -23.87 1.02 12.24
N GLY A 21 -24.78 1.69 12.96
CA GLY A 21 -24.77 3.15 13.06
C GLY A 21 -25.83 3.72 13.99
N HIS A 22 -26.05 5.02 13.92
CA HIS A 22 -27.14 5.70 14.62
C HIS A 22 -27.72 6.84 13.80
N THR A 23 -28.98 7.19 14.07
CA THR A 23 -29.62 8.39 13.55
C THR A 23 -29.45 9.52 14.56
N MET A 24 -29.38 10.75 14.08
CA MET A 24 -29.20 11.92 14.92
C MET A 24 -29.83 13.16 14.28
N GLN A 25 -30.24 14.09 15.14
CA GLN A 25 -30.47 15.48 14.78
C GLN A 25 -29.41 16.35 15.43
N ARG A 26 -28.58 16.97 14.59
CA ARG A 26 -27.55 17.92 15.03
C ARG A 26 -28.02 19.33 14.76
N LEU A 27 -27.86 20.22 15.71
CA LEU A 27 -28.18 21.63 15.57
C LEU A 27 -26.90 22.46 15.65
N ARG A 28 -26.77 23.44 14.77
CA ARG A 28 -25.85 24.57 14.89
C ARG A 28 -26.67 25.82 15.15
N THR A 29 -26.41 26.42 16.28
CA THR A 29 -27.03 27.67 16.74
C THR A 29 -26.47 28.89 16.00
N PRO A 30 -27.14 30.06 16.06
CA PRO A 30 -26.66 31.27 15.39
C PRO A 30 -25.31 31.76 15.92
N ASP A 31 -25.02 31.53 17.21
CA ASP A 31 -23.73 31.80 17.85
C ASP A 31 -22.64 30.77 17.54
N GLY A 32 -22.93 29.79 16.67
CA GLY A 32 -21.95 28.84 16.14
C GLY A 32 -21.70 27.61 17.02
N LYS A 33 -22.45 27.43 18.11
CA LYS A 33 -22.35 26.21 18.93
C LYS A 33 -23.11 25.07 18.30
N TYR A 34 -22.57 23.86 18.44
CA TYR A 34 -23.24 22.63 18.03
C TYR A 34 -23.86 21.92 19.22
N ARG A 35 -25.00 21.24 19.03
CA ARG A 35 -25.60 20.33 20.00
C ARG A 35 -26.39 19.23 19.31
N TYR A 36 -26.78 18.19 20.04
CA TYR A 36 -27.67 17.15 19.54
C TYR A 36 -29.07 17.34 20.12
N ASN A 37 -30.07 17.48 19.25
CA ASN A 37 -31.48 17.48 19.66
C ASN A 37 -32.01 16.06 19.81
N TYR A 38 -31.44 15.12 19.04
CA TYR A 38 -31.82 13.72 19.06
C TYR A 38 -30.61 12.86 18.71
N VAL A 39 -30.44 11.75 19.40
CA VAL A 39 -29.50 10.67 19.07
C VAL A 39 -30.20 9.35 19.36
N SER A 40 -30.24 8.43 18.39
CA SER A 40 -30.87 7.13 18.62
C SER A 40 -30.02 6.21 19.50
N ALA A 41 -30.68 5.22 20.13
CA ALA A 41 -30.02 4.25 21.00
C ALA A 41 -28.89 3.44 20.31
N GLY A 42 -28.91 3.38 18.97
CA GLY A 42 -27.85 2.75 18.17
C GLY A 42 -26.46 3.33 18.42
N VAL A 43 -26.36 4.57 18.94
CA VAL A 43 -25.08 5.20 19.27
C VAL A 43 -24.32 4.41 20.34
N LYS A 44 -25.03 3.73 21.24
CA LYS A 44 -24.42 2.90 22.28
C LYS A 44 -23.81 1.63 21.71
N ALA A 45 -24.49 0.98 20.78
CA ALA A 45 -23.96 -0.22 20.13
C ALA A 45 -22.81 0.12 19.16
N ALA A 46 -22.95 1.20 18.39
CA ALA A 46 -21.96 1.58 17.38
C ALA A 46 -20.72 2.29 17.98
N PHE A 47 -20.90 3.09 19.03
CA PHE A 47 -19.85 3.97 19.56
C PHE A 47 -19.60 3.85 21.07
N GLY A 48 -20.44 3.08 21.79
CA GLY A 48 -20.37 2.95 23.24
C GLY A 48 -20.69 4.23 24.00
N LEU A 49 -21.39 5.17 23.36
CA LEU A 49 -21.80 6.43 23.96
C LEU A 49 -23.23 6.36 24.47
N ASP A 50 -23.51 7.12 25.52
CA ASP A 50 -24.86 7.25 26.06
C ASP A 50 -25.64 8.35 25.30
N PRO A 51 -26.76 8.02 24.63
CA PRO A 51 -27.53 9.00 23.87
C PRO A 51 -28.09 10.12 24.76
N ASP A 52 -28.50 9.81 25.99
CA ASP A 52 -29.10 10.79 26.90
C ASP A 52 -28.06 11.82 27.34
N VAL A 53 -26.84 11.36 27.60
CA VAL A 53 -25.70 12.26 27.91
C VAL A 53 -25.43 13.19 26.73
N LEU A 54 -25.40 12.68 25.50
CA LEU A 54 -25.14 13.50 24.31
C LEU A 54 -26.22 14.55 24.06
N MET A 55 -27.49 14.22 24.33
CA MET A 55 -28.63 15.13 24.17
C MET A 55 -28.73 16.18 25.30
N GLN A 56 -28.13 15.92 26.46
CA GLN A 56 -28.07 16.86 27.59
C GLN A 56 -26.93 17.89 27.49
N LEU A 57 -25.98 17.71 26.57
CA LEU A 57 -24.88 18.65 26.39
C LEU A 57 -25.37 19.97 25.77
N ASP A 58 -25.14 21.08 26.47
CA ASP A 58 -25.44 22.43 25.99
C ASP A 58 -24.64 22.78 24.72
N SER A 59 -23.43 22.25 24.60
CA SER A 59 -22.65 22.34 23.38
C SER A 59 -21.67 21.18 23.20
N VAL A 60 -21.36 20.88 21.95
CA VAL A 60 -20.45 19.83 21.49
C VAL A 60 -19.37 20.50 20.65
N ASP A 61 -18.11 20.23 20.97
CA ASP A 61 -16.94 20.82 20.31
C ASP A 61 -16.14 19.82 19.48
N HIS A 62 -16.73 18.65 19.23
CA HIS A 62 -16.18 17.59 18.40
C HIS A 62 -14.80 17.09 18.87
N ARG A 63 -14.48 17.19 20.18
CA ARG A 63 -13.23 16.64 20.73
C ARG A 63 -13.06 15.13 20.54
N TRP A 64 -14.16 14.41 20.40
CA TRP A 64 -14.19 12.98 20.07
C TRP A 64 -13.75 12.69 18.64
N VAL A 65 -13.69 13.68 17.75
CA VAL A 65 -13.06 13.51 16.43
C VAL A 65 -11.54 13.55 16.59
N HIS A 66 -10.87 12.63 15.89
CA HIS A 66 -9.41 12.55 15.84
C HIS A 66 -8.80 13.94 15.54
N PRO A 67 -7.72 14.35 16.24
CA PRO A 67 -7.14 15.69 16.09
C PRO A 67 -6.91 16.11 14.63
N ASP A 68 -6.32 15.24 13.81
CA ASP A 68 -6.06 15.51 12.39
C ASP A 68 -7.33 15.75 11.55
N ASP A 69 -8.44 15.10 11.92
CA ASP A 69 -9.67 15.13 11.12
C ASP A 69 -10.61 16.28 11.57
N ARG A 70 -10.41 16.78 12.79
CA ARG A 70 -11.33 17.73 13.46
C ARG A 70 -11.52 19.03 12.68
N ALA A 71 -10.42 19.65 12.25
CA ALA A 71 -10.49 20.91 11.50
C ALA A 71 -11.25 20.73 10.18
N GLY A 72 -10.98 19.64 9.47
CA GLY A 72 -11.68 19.32 8.21
C GLY A 72 -13.15 18.96 8.40
N PHE A 73 -13.51 18.35 9.53
CA PHE A 73 -14.90 18.06 9.88
C PHE A 73 -15.70 19.32 10.16
N ILE A 74 -15.16 20.22 10.99
CA ILE A 74 -15.80 21.50 11.32
C ILE A 74 -15.96 22.33 10.05
N ALA A 75 -14.93 22.43 9.21
CA ALA A 75 -15.01 23.15 7.95
C ALA A 75 -16.12 22.58 7.02
N ALA A 76 -16.28 21.26 6.96
CA ALA A 76 -17.35 20.63 6.19
C ALA A 76 -18.74 20.95 6.76
N LEU A 77 -18.88 20.98 8.09
CA LEU A 77 -20.14 21.37 8.75
C LEU A 77 -20.49 22.82 8.46
N GLU A 78 -19.52 23.73 8.57
CA GLU A 78 -19.71 25.16 8.28
C GLU A 78 -20.05 25.39 6.81
N ALA A 79 -19.35 24.72 5.88
CA ALA A 79 -19.67 24.80 4.46
C ALA A 79 -21.09 24.28 4.15
N SER A 80 -21.47 23.15 4.74
CA SER A 80 -22.83 22.60 4.64
C SER A 80 -23.86 23.55 5.24
N ALA A 81 -23.55 24.16 6.39
CA ALA A 81 -24.42 25.12 7.06
C ALA A 81 -24.67 26.34 6.19
N ALA A 82 -23.61 26.92 5.61
CA ALA A 82 -23.69 28.13 4.80
C ALA A 82 -24.46 27.90 3.49
N SER A 83 -24.12 26.81 2.78
CA SER A 83 -24.68 26.49 1.46
C SER A 83 -25.98 25.67 1.48
N LEU A 84 -26.39 25.15 2.64
CA LEU A 84 -27.46 24.17 2.78
C LEU A 84 -27.27 22.92 1.91
N SER A 85 -26.02 22.55 1.63
CA SER A 85 -25.68 21.33 0.91
C SER A 85 -25.57 20.13 1.86
N ARG A 86 -25.89 18.93 1.36
CA ARG A 86 -25.79 17.68 2.13
C ARG A 86 -24.38 17.50 2.70
N LEU A 87 -24.29 17.23 3.99
CA LEU A 87 -23.07 16.77 4.65
C LEU A 87 -22.86 15.30 4.30
N ASP A 88 -21.64 14.96 3.88
CA ASP A 88 -21.18 13.59 3.71
C ASP A 88 -19.67 13.57 3.97
N LYS A 89 -19.27 13.13 5.17
CA LYS A 89 -17.88 13.20 5.61
C LYS A 89 -17.48 11.97 6.40
N GLU A 90 -16.35 11.40 6.05
CA GLU A 90 -15.70 10.32 6.81
C GLU A 90 -14.63 10.90 7.74
N VAL A 91 -14.68 10.52 9.01
CA VAL A 91 -13.76 10.97 10.06
C VAL A 91 -13.49 9.87 11.06
N ARG A 92 -12.34 9.91 11.72
CA ARG A 92 -12.03 9.03 12.85
C ARG A 92 -12.65 9.58 14.14
N VAL A 93 -13.38 8.73 14.86
CA VAL A 93 -14.07 9.05 16.11
C VAL A 93 -13.56 8.16 17.23
N ALA A 94 -13.25 8.77 18.37
CA ALA A 94 -12.85 8.07 19.58
C ALA A 94 -13.99 7.15 20.03
N HIS A 95 -13.65 5.88 20.27
CA HIS A 95 -14.57 4.87 20.74
C HIS A 95 -14.35 4.59 22.23
N SER A 96 -15.41 4.21 22.94
CA SER A 96 -15.38 3.96 24.39
C SER A 96 -14.38 2.86 24.84
N ASP A 97 -14.00 1.95 23.94
CA ASP A 97 -13.04 0.86 24.19
C ASP A 97 -11.56 1.26 24.07
N GLY A 98 -11.26 2.53 23.78
CA GLY A 98 -9.88 3.06 23.79
C GLY A 98 -9.20 3.18 22.43
N GLY A 99 -9.94 3.13 21.33
CA GLY A 99 -9.42 3.33 19.96
C GLY A 99 -10.14 4.42 19.17
N TYR A 100 -9.87 4.46 17.86
CA TYR A 100 -10.63 5.25 16.90
C TYR A 100 -11.34 4.34 15.91
N ARG A 101 -12.57 4.69 15.55
CA ARG A 101 -13.35 4.05 14.48
C ARG A 101 -13.59 5.02 13.33
N TRP A 102 -13.64 4.50 12.11
CA TRP A 102 -14.00 5.32 10.95
C TRP A 102 -15.51 5.48 10.89
N VAL A 103 -15.97 6.73 10.89
CA VAL A 103 -17.39 7.08 10.88
C VAL A 103 -17.70 7.92 9.66
N ARG A 104 -18.71 7.49 8.89
CA ARG A 104 -19.30 8.31 7.84
C ARG A 104 -20.51 9.07 8.40
N SER A 105 -20.36 10.38 8.55
CA SER A 105 -21.42 11.29 8.97
C SER A 105 -22.14 11.87 7.76
N ILE A 106 -23.43 11.57 7.64
CA ILE A 106 -24.29 12.03 6.57
C ILE A 106 -25.42 12.86 7.19
N GLY A 107 -25.75 14.00 6.60
CA GLY A 107 -26.89 14.79 7.07
C GLY A 107 -27.41 15.79 6.06
N SER A 108 -28.72 15.97 6.04
CA SER A 108 -29.40 16.97 5.21
C SER A 108 -29.66 18.21 6.05
N PRO A 109 -29.03 19.37 5.74
CA PRO A 109 -29.28 20.60 6.47
C PRO A 109 -30.62 21.22 6.10
N ARG A 110 -31.25 21.87 7.07
CA ARG A 110 -32.33 22.83 6.87
C ARG A 110 -32.14 24.02 7.80
N ARG A 111 -32.46 25.22 7.33
CA ARG A 111 -32.39 26.43 8.15
C ARG A 111 -33.71 26.62 8.90
N LEU A 112 -33.62 26.96 10.17
CA LEU A 112 -34.75 27.26 11.05
C LEU A 112 -35.02 28.76 11.07
N GLY A 113 -36.23 29.15 11.54
CA GLY A 113 -36.66 30.55 11.56
C GLY A 113 -35.85 31.46 12.50
N ASP A 114 -35.16 30.88 13.48
CA ASP A 114 -34.26 31.57 14.41
C ASP A 114 -32.85 31.78 13.85
N GLY A 115 -32.59 31.33 12.61
CA GLY A 115 -31.27 31.37 11.97
C GLY A 115 -30.38 30.16 12.28
N SER A 116 -30.83 29.22 13.13
CA SER A 116 -30.13 27.96 13.37
C SER A 116 -30.14 27.08 12.11
N VAL A 117 -29.18 26.16 12.01
CA VAL A 117 -29.18 25.09 11.00
C VAL A 117 -29.28 23.75 11.72
N ILE A 118 -30.22 22.92 11.32
CA ILE A 118 -30.39 21.56 11.83
C ILE A 118 -30.11 20.56 10.70
N TRP A 119 -29.41 19.47 11.04
CA TRP A 119 -29.16 18.34 10.17
C TRP A 119 -29.89 17.13 10.69
N ASP A 120 -30.79 16.60 9.88
CA ASP A 120 -31.33 15.25 10.04
C ASP A 120 -30.37 14.27 9.34
N GLY A 121 -29.82 13.32 10.08
CA GLY A 121 -28.69 12.54 9.57
C GLY A 121 -28.44 11.20 10.24
N VAL A 122 -27.45 10.51 9.69
CA VAL A 122 -26.95 9.21 10.19
C VAL A 122 -25.44 9.26 10.35
N ALA A 123 -24.94 8.50 11.31
CA ALA A 123 -23.53 8.18 11.44
C ALA A 123 -23.36 6.67 11.31
N LEU A 124 -22.56 6.25 10.33
CA LEU A 124 -22.32 4.85 10.00
C LEU A 124 -20.90 4.48 10.42
N ASP A 125 -20.74 3.35 11.10
CA ASP A 125 -19.42 2.74 11.28
C ASP A 125 -18.98 2.15 9.93
N VAL A 126 -17.86 2.65 9.41
CA VAL A 126 -17.27 2.22 8.14
C VAL A 126 -15.84 1.70 8.33
N THR A 127 -15.51 1.26 9.56
CA THR A 127 -14.18 0.78 9.93
C THR A 127 -13.76 -0.42 9.08
N ASP A 128 -14.57 -1.49 9.04
CA ASP A 128 -14.27 -2.69 8.24
C ASP A 128 -14.02 -2.36 6.76
N ARG A 129 -14.82 -1.45 6.20
CA ARG A 129 -14.67 -1.02 4.80
C ARG A 129 -13.35 -0.28 4.59
N GLN A 130 -12.95 0.58 5.53
CA GLN A 130 -11.69 1.31 5.44
C GLN A 130 -10.48 0.39 5.65
N GLU A 131 -10.58 -0.58 6.56
CA GLU A 131 -9.53 -1.59 6.74
C GLU A 131 -9.35 -2.45 5.48
N ALA A 132 -10.45 -2.90 4.87
CA ALA A 132 -10.43 -3.62 3.60
C ALA A 132 -9.84 -2.79 2.46
N ARG A 133 -10.22 -1.50 2.37
CA ARG A 133 -9.66 -0.57 1.38
C ARG A 133 -8.16 -0.38 1.57
N GLN A 134 -7.71 -0.13 2.79
CA GLN A 134 -6.28 0.03 3.08
C GLN A 134 -5.49 -1.24 2.81
N ALA A 135 -6.06 -2.42 3.10
CA ALA A 135 -5.43 -3.70 2.77
C ALA A 135 -5.28 -3.88 1.25
N LEU A 136 -6.31 -3.52 0.48
CA LEU A 136 -6.26 -3.53 -0.98
C LEU A 136 -5.23 -2.55 -1.53
N GLU A 137 -5.22 -1.31 -1.05
CA GLU A 137 -4.26 -0.28 -1.48
C GLU A 137 -2.81 -0.71 -1.20
N ARG A 138 -2.55 -1.30 -0.02
CA ARG A 138 -1.23 -1.88 0.30
C ARG A 138 -0.85 -3.00 -0.67
N THR A 139 -1.80 -3.87 -1.01
CA THR A 139 -1.58 -4.98 -1.95
C THR A 139 -1.29 -4.45 -3.36
N LEU A 140 -2.05 -3.47 -3.84
CA LEU A 140 -1.85 -2.86 -5.15
C LEU A 140 -0.51 -2.13 -5.23
N GLU A 141 -0.10 -1.42 -4.19
CA GLU A 141 1.21 -0.77 -4.18
C GLU A 141 2.34 -1.81 -4.17
N GLN A 142 2.18 -2.93 -3.45
CA GLN A 142 3.14 -4.04 -3.51
C GLN A 142 3.22 -4.65 -4.92
N VAL A 143 2.08 -4.85 -5.59
CA VAL A 143 2.06 -5.35 -6.98
C VAL A 143 2.74 -4.35 -7.91
N ARG A 144 2.41 -3.06 -7.83
CA ARG A 144 3.01 -2.01 -8.66
C ARG A 144 4.53 -1.92 -8.47
N GLN A 145 5.00 -2.07 -7.23
CA GLN A 145 6.43 -2.11 -6.93
C GLN A 145 7.10 -3.36 -7.51
N ASN A 146 6.42 -4.51 -7.51
CA ASN A 146 6.90 -5.74 -8.14
C ASN A 146 6.95 -5.61 -9.69
N GLU A 147 5.91 -5.10 -10.32
CA GLU A 147 5.85 -4.91 -11.79
C GLU A 147 6.86 -3.89 -12.30
N THR A 148 7.03 -2.77 -11.59
CA THR A 148 8.06 -1.77 -11.92
C THR A 148 9.47 -2.35 -11.77
N SER A 149 9.65 -3.30 -10.85
CA SER A 149 10.90 -4.04 -10.73
C SER A 149 11.11 -4.98 -11.93
N GLU A 150 10.09 -5.75 -12.34
CA GLU A 150 10.17 -6.65 -13.50
C GLU A 150 10.40 -5.93 -14.83
N GLY A 151 9.81 -4.75 -15.05
CA GLY A 151 10.09 -3.92 -16.23
C GLY A 151 11.55 -3.43 -16.31
N ARG A 152 12.19 -3.14 -15.15
CA ARG A 152 13.63 -2.86 -15.06
C ARG A 152 14.50 -4.09 -15.31
N PHE A 153 14.03 -5.29 -14.95
CA PHE A 153 14.77 -6.53 -15.18
C PHE A 153 14.84 -6.91 -16.66
N SER A 154 13.86 -6.55 -17.48
CA SER A 154 13.87 -6.80 -18.94
C SER A 154 14.95 -6.00 -19.68
N TYR A 155 15.18 -4.74 -19.29
CA TYR A 155 16.20 -3.87 -19.89
C TYR A 155 17.63 -4.28 -19.50
N ILE A 156 17.84 -4.66 -18.23
CA ILE A 156 19.14 -5.11 -17.72
C ILE A 156 19.54 -6.47 -18.33
N ALA A 157 18.58 -7.40 -18.49
CA ALA A 157 18.84 -8.70 -19.11
C ALA A 157 19.28 -8.58 -20.59
N ALA A 158 18.76 -7.60 -21.34
CA ALA A 158 19.16 -7.37 -22.73
C ALA A 158 20.59 -6.79 -22.82
N GLN A 159 20.95 -5.86 -21.93
CA GLN A 159 22.31 -5.32 -21.85
C GLN A 159 23.33 -6.38 -21.45
N ASP A 160 23.04 -7.23 -20.46
CA ASP A 160 23.95 -8.30 -20.03
C ASP A 160 24.22 -9.34 -21.13
N VAL A 161 23.19 -9.65 -21.94
CA VAL A 161 23.35 -10.54 -23.11
C VAL A 161 24.24 -9.90 -24.17
N LEU A 162 24.06 -8.61 -24.47
CA LEU A 162 24.89 -7.88 -25.44
C LEU A 162 26.34 -7.73 -24.97
N ASP A 163 26.55 -7.49 -23.68
CA ASP A 163 27.87 -7.39 -23.06
C ASP A 163 28.58 -8.76 -23.07
N GLY A 164 27.86 -9.83 -22.75
CA GLY A 164 28.36 -11.20 -22.86
C GLY A 164 28.77 -11.57 -24.29
N LEU A 165 27.96 -11.19 -25.28
CA LEU A 165 28.28 -11.41 -26.69
C LEU A 165 29.52 -10.60 -27.13
N SER A 166 29.64 -9.36 -26.67
CA SER A 166 30.80 -8.50 -26.97
C SER A 166 32.11 -9.07 -26.40
N GLN A 167 32.07 -9.66 -25.21
CA GLN A 167 33.22 -10.36 -24.62
C GLN A 167 33.60 -11.62 -25.40
N LEU A 168 32.60 -12.39 -25.82
CA LEU A 168 32.80 -13.61 -26.61
C LEU A 168 33.43 -13.31 -27.98
N ARG A 169 33.00 -12.22 -28.63
CA ARG A 169 33.61 -11.68 -29.85
C ARG A 169 35.08 -11.32 -29.67
N ARG A 170 35.44 -10.70 -28.54
CA ARG A 170 36.84 -10.34 -28.23
C ARG A 170 37.72 -11.56 -28.02
N ALA A 171 37.19 -12.61 -27.40
CA ALA A 171 37.88 -13.88 -27.23
C ALA A 171 38.08 -14.62 -28.56
N ILE A 172 37.08 -14.60 -29.45
CA ILE A 172 37.19 -15.19 -30.80
C ILE A 172 38.19 -14.41 -31.66
N GLY A 173 38.23 -13.08 -31.56
CA GLY A 173 39.19 -12.24 -32.29
C GLY A 173 40.67 -12.41 -31.88
N GLN A 174 40.95 -13.15 -30.80
CA GLN A 174 42.31 -13.56 -30.40
C GLN A 174 42.75 -14.87 -31.05
N LEU A 175 41.85 -15.58 -31.74
CA LEU A 175 42.16 -16.77 -32.53
C LEU A 175 42.66 -16.34 -33.93
N ASN A 176 43.39 -17.23 -34.61
CA ASN A 176 44.00 -16.92 -35.91
C ASN A 176 42.93 -16.59 -36.96
N PRO A 177 42.91 -15.35 -37.51
CA PRO A 177 41.86 -14.89 -38.43
C PRO A 177 41.84 -15.65 -39.77
N ASP A 178 42.94 -16.35 -40.12
CA ASP A 178 43.04 -17.13 -41.35
C ASP A 178 42.48 -18.56 -41.22
N ASP A 179 42.06 -18.97 -40.02
CA ASP A 179 41.40 -20.26 -39.79
C ASP A 179 39.96 -20.26 -40.38
N PRO A 180 39.62 -21.17 -41.31
CA PRO A 180 38.27 -21.32 -41.86
C PRO A 180 37.18 -21.49 -40.78
N ALA A 181 37.49 -22.14 -39.66
CA ALA A 181 36.55 -22.33 -38.56
C ALA A 181 36.26 -21.01 -37.82
N CYS A 182 37.26 -20.14 -37.66
CA CYS A 182 37.09 -18.81 -37.08
C CYS A 182 36.22 -17.92 -37.96
N ARG A 183 36.40 -17.96 -39.29
CA ARG A 183 35.56 -17.17 -40.23
C ARG A 183 34.09 -17.58 -40.20
N ALA A 184 33.81 -18.88 -40.13
CA ALA A 184 32.43 -19.39 -40.06
C ALA A 184 31.74 -18.95 -38.76
N VAL A 185 32.43 -19.04 -37.62
CA VAL A 185 31.92 -18.59 -36.33
C VAL A 185 31.69 -17.07 -36.33
N GLN A 186 32.60 -16.28 -36.91
CA GLN A 186 32.47 -14.82 -36.99
C GLN A 186 31.25 -14.40 -37.83
N SER A 187 30.94 -15.11 -38.91
CA SER A 187 29.79 -14.81 -39.79
C SER A 187 28.45 -15.05 -39.09
N VAL A 188 28.31 -16.19 -38.41
CA VAL A 188 27.09 -16.52 -37.63
C VAL A 188 26.87 -15.48 -36.53
N PHE A 189 27.96 -15.03 -35.90
CA PHE A 189 27.90 -14.00 -34.88
C PHE A 189 27.43 -12.64 -35.41
N ASN A 190 27.93 -12.23 -36.58
CA ASN A 190 27.55 -10.96 -37.21
C ASN A 190 26.07 -10.94 -37.64
N ASP A 191 25.52 -12.05 -38.11
CA ASP A 191 24.09 -12.15 -38.44
C ASP A 191 23.21 -12.10 -37.17
N PHE A 192 23.68 -12.71 -36.08
CA PHE A 192 23.01 -12.65 -34.78
C PHE A 192 23.01 -11.23 -34.18
N GLU A 193 24.13 -10.51 -34.26
CA GLU A 193 24.23 -9.10 -33.85
C GLU A 193 23.28 -8.19 -34.66
N ARG A 194 23.16 -8.40 -35.98
CA ARG A 194 22.20 -7.64 -36.81
C ARG A 194 20.75 -7.86 -36.39
N THR A 195 20.41 -9.10 -36.04
CA THR A 195 19.06 -9.47 -35.61
C THR A 195 18.71 -8.85 -34.25
N LEU A 196 19.67 -8.86 -33.31
CA LEU A 196 19.50 -8.23 -32.00
C LEU A 196 19.48 -6.70 -32.05
N SER A 197 20.29 -6.07 -32.92
CA SER A 197 20.27 -4.61 -33.12
C SER A 197 18.92 -4.15 -33.67
N ALA A 198 18.34 -4.87 -34.63
CA ALA A 198 17.00 -4.58 -35.15
C ALA A 198 15.91 -4.72 -34.08
N ALA A 199 16.06 -5.67 -33.15
CA ALA A 199 15.17 -5.83 -32.00
C ALA A 199 15.35 -4.70 -30.95
N ARG A 200 16.55 -4.13 -30.81
CA ARG A 200 16.84 -3.00 -29.93
C ARG A 200 16.20 -1.69 -30.43
N ASP A 201 16.26 -1.43 -31.73
CA ASP A 201 15.64 -0.23 -32.33
C ASP A 201 14.11 -0.20 -32.19
N LEU A 202 13.47 -1.37 -32.00
CA LEU A 202 12.05 -1.50 -31.64
C LEU A 202 11.75 -1.17 -30.17
N VAL A 203 12.75 -1.25 -29.29
CA VAL A 203 12.64 -1.01 -27.83
C VAL A 203 13.09 0.42 -27.47
N ASP A 204 14.07 0.98 -28.17
CA ASP A 204 14.66 2.32 -27.92
C ASP A 204 13.72 3.50 -28.29
N VAL A 205 12.56 3.28 -28.91
CA VAL A 205 11.54 4.34 -29.12
C VAL A 205 10.93 4.84 -27.79
N LYS A 206 11.21 4.19 -26.64
CA LYS A 206 10.56 4.49 -25.35
C LYS A 206 11.45 4.97 -24.20
N GLY A 207 12.74 5.28 -24.36
CA GLY A 207 13.49 5.78 -23.21
C GLY A 207 14.88 6.31 -23.50
N GLU A 208 14.97 7.63 -23.67
CA GLU A 208 16.25 8.34 -23.62
C GLU A 208 16.80 8.43 -22.19
N GLY A 209 18.12 8.21 -22.06
CA GLY A 209 18.95 9.01 -21.16
C GLY A 209 19.84 8.26 -20.17
N GLY A 210 21.16 8.27 -20.45
CA GLY A 210 22.19 8.37 -19.40
C GLY A 210 23.25 7.26 -19.37
N ALA A 211 24.45 7.58 -19.86
CA ALA A 211 25.63 6.71 -19.91
C ALA A 211 26.20 6.32 -18.53
N ALA A 212 26.80 5.12 -18.44
CA ALA A 212 27.59 4.66 -17.28
C ALA A 212 28.94 4.05 -17.72
N PRO A 213 30.04 4.20 -16.94
CA PRO A 213 31.32 3.56 -17.20
C PRO A 213 31.65 2.37 -16.24
N ALA A 214 32.28 1.34 -16.85
CA ALA A 214 33.26 0.34 -16.38
C ALA A 214 33.02 -0.62 -15.19
N ALA A 215 33.25 -1.92 -15.45
CA ALA A 215 32.90 -3.11 -14.65
C ALA A 215 34.00 -3.70 -13.72
N GLN A 216 33.55 -4.43 -12.67
CA GLN A 216 34.32 -5.28 -11.73
C GLN A 216 33.44 -6.48 -11.27
N PRO A 217 34.01 -7.59 -10.72
CA PRO A 217 33.34 -8.91 -10.65
C PRO A 217 32.06 -8.89 -9.81
N ALA A 218 31.01 -9.56 -10.30
CA ALA A 218 29.66 -9.52 -9.74
C ALA A 218 29.63 -9.99 -8.27
N ARG A 219 29.72 -9.03 -7.35
CA ARG A 219 29.55 -9.25 -5.91
C ARG A 219 28.13 -9.73 -5.65
N PHE A 220 27.92 -10.63 -4.68
CA PHE A 220 26.58 -10.96 -4.18
C PHE A 220 25.77 -9.71 -3.79
N ASP A 221 26.46 -8.60 -3.53
CA ASP A 221 25.89 -7.26 -3.35
C ASP A 221 25.02 -6.80 -4.52
N ALA A 222 25.32 -7.23 -5.75
CA ALA A 222 24.58 -6.90 -6.96
C ALA A 222 23.36 -7.81 -7.20
N ILE A 223 23.35 -9.03 -6.63
CA ILE A 223 22.35 -10.07 -6.94
C ILE A 223 21.33 -10.26 -5.80
N LEU A 224 21.78 -10.21 -4.55
CA LEU A 224 20.96 -10.45 -3.37
C LEU A 224 20.76 -9.14 -2.60
N THR A 225 19.63 -8.97 -1.92
CA THR A 225 19.46 -7.85 -0.99
C THR A 225 20.29 -8.08 0.27
N ARG A 226 20.58 -7.02 1.03
CA ARG A 226 21.31 -7.12 2.31
C ARG A 226 20.71 -8.20 3.23
N ARG A 227 19.39 -8.20 3.38
CA ARG A 227 18.65 -9.17 4.21
C ARG A 227 18.80 -10.61 3.71
N GLN A 228 18.85 -10.81 2.40
CA GLN A 228 19.06 -12.13 1.80
C GLN A 228 20.49 -12.63 1.97
N ARG A 229 21.48 -11.73 1.95
CA ARG A 229 22.87 -12.08 2.24
C ARG A 229 23.07 -12.49 3.69
N GLU A 230 22.45 -11.78 4.63
CA GLU A 230 22.44 -12.15 6.06
C GLU A 230 21.86 -13.55 6.27
N ILE A 231 20.71 -13.85 5.65
CA ILE A 231 20.09 -15.19 5.71
C ILE A 231 20.98 -16.24 5.06
N LEU A 232 21.54 -15.97 3.86
CA LEU A 232 22.39 -16.92 3.15
C LEU A 232 23.70 -17.21 3.90
N ALA A 233 24.26 -16.22 4.58
CA ALA A 233 25.42 -16.40 5.45
C ALA A 233 25.13 -17.39 6.58
N GLN A 234 24.00 -17.24 7.28
CA GLN A 234 23.58 -18.17 8.34
C GLN A 234 23.24 -19.56 7.80
N VAL A 235 22.67 -19.64 6.60
CA VAL A 235 22.44 -20.93 5.93
C VAL A 235 23.76 -21.61 5.58
N SER A 236 24.79 -20.85 5.19
CA SER A 236 26.11 -21.38 4.87
C SER A 236 26.85 -21.95 6.07
N SER A 237 26.58 -21.41 7.27
CA SER A 237 27.07 -21.90 8.57
C SER A 237 26.22 -23.05 9.16
N GLY A 238 25.15 -23.47 8.48
CA GLY A 238 24.35 -24.64 8.86
C GLY A 238 23.12 -24.34 9.72
N SER A 239 22.79 -23.07 9.98
CA SER A 239 21.63 -22.72 10.80
C SER A 239 20.30 -23.18 10.19
N THR A 240 19.40 -23.67 11.04
CA THR A 240 18.03 -24.04 10.66
C THR A 240 17.15 -22.80 10.49
N ASN A 241 16.00 -22.94 9.82
CA ASN A 241 15.10 -21.79 9.62
C ASN A 241 14.56 -21.22 10.94
N ARG A 242 14.45 -22.05 11.98
CA ARG A 242 14.05 -21.64 13.33
C ARG A 242 15.11 -20.81 14.02
N GLU A 243 16.37 -21.23 13.93
CA GLU A 243 17.49 -20.50 14.52
C GLU A 243 17.70 -19.16 13.81
N ILE A 244 17.61 -19.14 12.47
CA ILE A 244 17.68 -17.90 11.67
C ILE A 244 16.54 -16.95 12.03
N ALA A 245 15.33 -17.48 12.20
CA ALA A 245 14.16 -16.70 12.61
C ALA A 245 14.37 -16.04 13.99
N ALA A 246 14.85 -16.82 14.96
CA ALA A 246 15.14 -16.34 16.31
C ALA A 246 16.27 -15.29 16.33
N ASP A 247 17.37 -15.54 15.62
CA ASP A 247 18.54 -14.65 15.57
C ASP A 247 18.22 -13.32 14.86
N MET A 248 17.40 -13.38 13.81
CA MET A 248 17.08 -12.21 12.99
C MET A 248 15.77 -11.50 13.41
N GLY A 249 15.10 -11.97 14.46
CA GLY A 249 13.85 -11.38 14.99
C GLY A 249 12.67 -11.44 14.00
N ILE A 250 12.58 -12.49 13.18
CA ILE A 250 11.53 -12.67 12.15
C ILE A 250 10.85 -14.02 12.29
N SER A 251 9.74 -14.24 11.55
CA SER A 251 9.05 -15.53 11.56
C SER A 251 9.77 -16.59 10.70
N GLU A 252 9.62 -17.88 11.04
CA GLU A 252 10.12 -18.99 10.21
C GLU A 252 9.54 -18.96 8.77
N GLY A 253 8.30 -18.48 8.61
CA GLY A 253 7.65 -18.28 7.31
C GLY A 253 8.38 -17.23 6.45
N THR A 254 8.83 -16.14 7.07
CA THR A 254 9.61 -15.08 6.42
C THR A 254 10.97 -15.60 5.95
N VAL A 255 11.63 -16.47 6.73
CA VAL A 255 12.89 -17.12 6.33
C VAL A 255 12.69 -18.02 5.10
N LYS A 256 11.62 -18.82 5.06
CA LYS A 256 11.29 -19.68 3.90
C LYS A 256 11.05 -18.85 2.63
N LEU A 257 10.34 -17.73 2.74
CA LEU A 257 10.10 -16.81 1.63
C LEU A 257 11.41 -16.23 1.08
N HIS A 258 12.27 -15.73 1.97
CA HIS A 258 13.59 -15.23 1.57
C HIS A 258 14.46 -16.32 0.95
N MET A 259 14.43 -17.55 1.47
CA MET A 259 15.15 -18.68 0.89
C MET A 259 14.68 -19.01 -0.51
N SER A 260 13.37 -19.05 -0.76
CA SER A 260 12.84 -19.26 -2.11
C SER A 260 13.32 -18.21 -3.11
N ALA A 261 13.38 -16.94 -2.68
CA ALA A 261 13.90 -15.85 -3.51
C ALA A 261 15.41 -15.96 -3.74
N ILE A 262 16.18 -16.39 -2.74
CA ILE A 262 17.62 -16.63 -2.85
C ILE A 262 17.91 -17.75 -3.85
N LEU A 263 17.21 -18.88 -3.74
CA LEU A 263 17.38 -20.02 -4.67
C LEU A 263 17.12 -19.60 -6.11
N LYS A 264 16.01 -18.87 -6.35
CA LYS A 264 15.64 -18.36 -7.67
C LYS A 264 16.68 -17.39 -8.23
N ARG A 265 17.18 -16.44 -7.41
CA ARG A 265 18.17 -15.42 -7.84
C ARG A 265 19.56 -15.99 -8.09
N LEU A 266 19.94 -17.04 -7.36
CA LEU A 266 21.20 -17.74 -7.57
C LEU A 266 21.10 -18.83 -8.65
N GLY A 267 19.89 -19.14 -9.13
CA GLY A 267 19.65 -20.22 -10.10
C GLY A 267 20.05 -21.59 -9.56
N VAL A 268 19.87 -21.82 -8.26
CA VAL A 268 20.23 -23.06 -7.55
C VAL A 268 18.98 -23.79 -7.09
N GLN A 269 19.03 -25.11 -7.04
CA GLN A 269 17.82 -25.90 -6.79
C GLN A 269 17.54 -26.13 -5.31
N ASN A 270 18.55 -26.03 -4.45
CA ASN A 270 18.42 -26.32 -3.03
C ASN A 270 19.33 -25.46 -2.15
N ARG A 271 18.98 -25.40 -0.86
CA ARG A 271 19.72 -24.60 0.15
C ARG A 271 21.19 -24.99 0.28
N THR A 272 21.52 -26.27 0.03
CA THR A 272 22.88 -26.80 0.14
C THR A 272 23.77 -26.25 -0.97
N GLU A 273 23.24 -26.18 -2.19
CA GLU A 273 23.92 -25.57 -3.34
C GLU A 273 24.12 -24.05 -3.14
N ALA A 274 23.09 -23.35 -2.63
CA ALA A 274 23.18 -21.94 -2.27
C ALA A 274 24.29 -21.68 -1.23
N ALA A 275 24.35 -22.49 -0.17
CA ALA A 275 25.38 -22.43 0.86
C ALA A 275 26.79 -22.68 0.29
N SER A 276 26.93 -23.62 -0.65
CA SER A 276 28.22 -23.92 -1.29
C SER A 276 28.75 -22.73 -2.10
N ARG A 277 27.88 -22.11 -2.93
CA ARG A 277 28.25 -20.92 -3.73
C ARG A 277 28.64 -19.72 -2.88
N TRP A 278 27.96 -19.52 -1.75
CA TRP A 278 28.31 -18.47 -0.79
C TRP A 278 29.69 -18.68 -0.16
N ARG A 279 30.03 -19.91 0.26
CA ARG A 279 31.36 -20.19 0.82
C ARG A 279 32.47 -19.99 -0.22
N ALA A 280 32.23 -20.38 -1.47
CA ALA A 280 33.18 -20.22 -2.55
C ALA A 280 33.50 -18.74 -2.86
N SER A 281 32.56 -17.83 -2.62
CA SER A 281 32.75 -16.40 -2.90
C SER A 281 33.34 -15.59 -1.75
N VAL A 282 33.29 -16.11 -0.52
CA VAL A 282 33.87 -15.47 0.67
C VAL A 282 35.32 -15.94 0.86
N ALA A 283 35.71 -17.06 0.26
CA ALA A 283 37.04 -17.64 0.33
C ALA A 283 38.02 -17.18 -0.78
N GLY A 284 37.54 -16.41 -1.77
CA GLY A 284 38.34 -15.84 -2.86
C GLY A 284 38.27 -14.32 -2.87
#